data_AF-A0A7C5B407-F1
#
_entry.id   AF-A0A7C5B407-F1
#
_cell.length_a   1.000
_cell.length_b   1.000
_cell.length_c   1.000
_cell.angle_alpha   90.00
_cell.angle_beta   90.00
_cell.angle_gamma   90.00
#
_symmetry.space_group_name_H-M   'P 1'
#
loop_
_entity.id
_entity.type
_entity.pdbx_description
1 polymer ?
#
loop_
_entity_poly.entity_id
_entity_poly.type
_entity_poly.pdbx_seq_one_letter_code
_entity_poly.pdbx_strand_id
1 'polypeptide(L)'
;MTPPAFSIFAAIAELIVTTIVYYSIIGHLRGKPFRFKLLGFAILFEAIVNVTYMVTRFIGSDSPVHLSGLMKLFATLHGTFSMLVFIWLIILFFLASSSAKLEQNFFRDHRLGTYLFLVLWGISVASGEIMFALIYL
;
A
#
# COMPACT_ATOMS: atom_id res chain seq x y z
N MET A 1 -7.64 18.33 -15.48
CA MET A 1 -6.50 18.13 -16.42
C MET A 1 -6.50 16.66 -16.83
N THR A 2 -6.15 16.31 -18.06
CA THR A 2 -6.06 14.88 -18.44
C THR A 2 -4.97 14.18 -17.62
N PRO A 3 -5.30 13.16 -16.81
CA PRO A 3 -4.30 12.45 -16.01
C PRO A 3 -3.27 11.77 -16.92
N PRO A 4 -1.97 11.86 -16.60
CA PRO A 4 -0.96 11.06 -17.28
C PRO A 4 -1.33 9.57 -17.22
N ALA A 5 -1.14 8.84 -18.32
CA ALA A 5 -1.52 7.42 -18.39
C ALA A 5 -0.91 6.58 -17.25
N PHE A 6 0.33 6.90 -16.86
CA PHE A 6 1.00 6.23 -15.74
C PHE A 6 0.35 6.52 -14.38
N SER A 7 -0.21 7.71 -14.16
CA SER A 7 -0.95 8.04 -12.92
C SER A 7 -2.21 7.19 -12.78
N ILE A 8 -2.94 6.99 -13.89
CA ILE A 8 -4.13 6.12 -13.93
C ILE A 8 -3.71 4.67 -13.65
N PHE A 9 -2.65 4.21 -14.32
CA PHE A 9 -2.11 2.87 -14.11
C PHE A 9 -1.71 2.65 -12.65
N ALA A 10 -0.99 3.59 -12.04
CA ALA A 10 -0.55 3.49 -10.65
C ALA A 10 -1.75 3.43 -9.68
N ALA A 11 -2.77 4.27 -9.86
CA ALA A 11 -3.99 4.24 -9.04
C ALA A 11 -4.73 2.88 -9.15
N ILE A 12 -4.93 2.38 -10.37
CA ILE A 12 -5.54 1.06 -10.58
C ILE A 12 -4.67 -0.05 -9.96
N ALA A 13 -3.35 0.03 -10.13
CA ALA A 13 -2.44 -0.95 -9.59
C ALA A 13 -2.45 -0.98 -8.05
N GLU A 14 -2.53 0.17 -7.40
CA GLU A 14 -2.70 0.31 -5.95
C GLU A 14 -3.93 -0.47 -5.43
N LEU A 15 -5.06 -0.37 -6.14
CA LEU A 15 -6.28 -1.10 -5.79
C LEU A 15 -6.11 -2.63 -5.94
N ILE A 16 -5.37 -3.06 -6.97
CA ILE A 16 -5.05 -4.48 -7.19
C ILE A 16 -4.12 -5.00 -6.08
N VAL A 17 -3.04 -4.27 -5.77
CA VAL A 17 -2.12 -4.60 -4.66
C VAL A 17 -2.89 -4.69 -3.35
N THR A 18 -3.74 -3.70 -3.06
CA THR A 18 -4.58 -3.68 -1.86
C THR A 18 -5.49 -4.88 -1.76
N THR A 19 -6.12 -5.25 -2.87
CA THR A 19 -6.96 -6.46 -2.94
C THR A 19 -6.14 -7.71 -2.61
N ILE A 20 -4.93 -7.83 -3.13
CA ILE A 20 -4.02 -8.95 -2.85
C ILE A 20 -3.61 -8.97 -1.37
N VAL A 21 -3.29 -7.81 -0.78
CA VAL A 21 -2.93 -7.68 0.65
C VAL A 21 -4.07 -8.17 1.52
N TYR A 22 -5.28 -7.62 1.32
CA TYR A 22 -6.48 -8.01 2.07
C TYR A 22 -6.80 -9.49 1.89
N TYR A 23 -6.78 -9.99 0.66
CA TYR A 23 -7.07 -11.38 0.34
C TYR A 23 -6.08 -12.36 0.99
N SER A 24 -4.80 -11.98 1.05
CA SER A 24 -3.75 -12.80 1.65
C SER A 24 -3.84 -12.81 3.18
N ILE A 25 -4.00 -11.65 3.81
CA ILE A 25 -4.03 -11.51 5.26
C ILE A 25 -5.34 -12.06 5.83
N ILE A 26 -6.50 -11.65 5.31
CA ILE A 26 -7.80 -12.14 5.77
C ILE A 26 -7.95 -13.64 5.48
N GLY A 27 -7.45 -14.10 4.33
CA GLY A 27 -7.41 -15.52 4.00
C GLY A 27 -6.64 -16.32 5.05
N HIS A 28 -5.44 -15.87 5.39
CA HIS A 28 -4.62 -16.55 6.40
C HIS A 28 -5.25 -16.43 7.80
N LEU A 29 -5.76 -15.27 8.19
CA LEU A 29 -6.49 -15.06 9.45
C LEU A 29 -7.66 -16.07 9.62
N ARG A 30 -8.38 -16.37 8.54
CA ARG A 30 -9.47 -17.35 8.48
C ARG A 30 -9.01 -18.82 8.43
N GLY A 31 -7.70 -19.07 8.47
CA GLY A 31 -7.12 -20.42 8.57
C GLY A 31 -6.70 -21.02 7.24
N LYS A 32 -6.71 -20.24 6.15
CA LYS A 32 -6.15 -20.72 4.89
C LYS A 32 -4.62 -20.70 4.95
N PRO A 33 -3.93 -21.51 4.13
CA PRO A 33 -2.47 -21.47 4.03
C PRO A 33 -1.96 -20.06 3.69
N PHE A 34 -0.82 -19.69 4.27
CA PHE A 34 -0.21 -18.39 4.00
C PHE A 34 0.27 -18.30 2.55
N ARG A 35 -0.26 -17.33 1.79
CA ARG A 35 0.03 -17.16 0.36
C ARG A 35 1.30 -16.36 0.13
N PHE A 36 2.41 -16.86 0.64
CA PHE A 36 3.73 -16.20 0.59
C PHE A 36 4.07 -15.63 -0.78
N LYS A 37 3.95 -16.42 -1.84
CA LYS A 37 4.32 -15.98 -3.21
C LYS A 37 3.47 -14.80 -3.69
N LEU A 38 2.17 -14.84 -3.40
CA LEU A 38 1.23 -13.82 -3.87
C LEU A 38 1.44 -12.50 -3.11
N LEU A 39 1.57 -12.56 -1.78
CA LEU A 39 1.81 -11.37 -0.98
C LEU A 39 3.22 -10.80 -1.23
N GLY A 40 4.22 -11.66 -1.41
CA GLY A 40 5.58 -11.24 -1.76
C GLY A 40 5.64 -10.53 -3.12
N PHE A 41 4.89 -11.02 -4.12
CA PHE A 41 4.77 -10.33 -5.41
C PHE A 41 4.15 -8.94 -5.25
N ALA A 42 3.06 -8.81 -4.49
CA ALA A 42 2.41 -7.53 -4.23
C ALA A 42 3.37 -6.53 -3.55
N ILE A 43 4.14 -6.97 -2.55
CA ILE A 43 5.15 -6.14 -1.89
C ILE A 43 6.25 -5.68 -2.86
N LEU A 44 6.75 -6.60 -3.69
CA LEU A 44 7.77 -6.24 -4.69
C LEU A 44 7.24 -5.27 -5.73
N PHE A 45 6.02 -5.50 -6.22
CA PHE A 45 5.34 -4.60 -7.15
C PHE A 45 5.18 -3.20 -6.53
N GLU A 46 4.68 -3.13 -5.30
CA GLU A 46 4.48 -1.88 -4.57
C GLU A 46 5.79 -1.09 -4.43
N ALA A 47 6.87 -1.75 -4.00
CA ALA A 47 8.18 -1.14 -3.85
C ALA A 47 8.77 -0.64 -5.17
N ILE A 48 8.64 -1.43 -6.25
CA ILE A 48 9.31 -1.13 -7.53
C ILE A 48 8.51 -0.14 -8.35
N VAL A 49 7.19 -0.26 -8.38
CA VAL A 49 6.32 0.51 -9.28
C VAL A 49 5.75 1.72 -8.57
N ASN A 50 4.97 1.52 -7.51
CA ASN A 50 4.19 2.58 -6.88
C ASN A 50 5.09 3.55 -6.09
N VAL A 51 6.00 3.02 -5.28
CA VAL A 51 6.95 3.84 -4.51
C VAL A 51 7.90 4.61 -5.44
N THR A 52 8.51 3.95 -6.45
CA THR A 52 9.39 4.63 -7.40
C THR A 52 8.66 5.72 -8.16
N TYR A 53 7.43 5.45 -8.61
CA TYR A 53 6.62 6.44 -9.30
C TYR A 53 6.34 7.67 -8.42
N MET A 54 5.94 7.45 -7.18
CA MET A 54 5.74 8.55 -6.23
C MET A 54 7.02 9.36 -6.03
N VAL A 55 8.15 8.71 -5.76
CA VAL A 55 9.45 9.38 -5.55
C VAL A 55 9.85 10.22 -6.76
N THR A 56 9.74 9.68 -7.97
CA THR A 56 10.08 10.42 -9.20
C THR A 56 9.17 11.62 -9.43
N ARG A 57 7.89 11.52 -9.03
CA ARG A 57 6.94 12.63 -9.12
C ARG A 57 7.14 13.72 -8.07
N PHE A 58 7.65 13.38 -6.88
CA PHE A 58 7.95 14.33 -5.82
C PHE A 58 9.31 15.02 -5.99
N ILE A 59 10.32 14.31 -6.52
CA ILE A 59 11.68 14.86 -6.72
C ILE A 59 11.78 15.66 -8.03
N GLY A 60 10.95 15.34 -9.03
CA GLY A 60 10.92 16.08 -10.29
C GLY A 60 10.47 17.52 -10.09
N SER A 61 11.34 18.48 -10.49
CA SER A 61 11.05 19.93 -10.47
C SER A 61 9.88 20.35 -11.38
N ASP A 62 9.50 19.48 -12.30
CA ASP A 62 8.50 19.76 -13.34
C ASP A 62 7.19 19.05 -13.03
N SER A 63 6.58 19.34 -11.87
CA SER A 63 5.17 19.01 -11.72
C SER A 63 4.36 20.03 -12.54
N PRO A 64 3.70 19.66 -13.65
CA PRO A 64 2.85 20.57 -14.42
C PRO A 64 1.62 21.06 -13.63
N VAL A 65 1.43 20.57 -12.40
CA VAL A 65 0.34 20.94 -11.51
C VAL A 65 0.89 21.86 -10.41
N HIS A 66 0.47 23.13 -10.44
CA HIS A 66 0.66 24.04 -9.31
C HIS A 66 -0.23 23.60 -8.14
N LEU A 67 0.31 22.75 -7.28
CA LEU A 67 -0.36 22.31 -6.06
C LEU A 67 -0.37 23.43 -5.03
N SER A 68 -1.51 23.65 -4.38
CA SER A 68 -1.63 24.54 -3.22
C SER A 68 -0.72 24.07 -2.08
N GLY A 69 -0.31 24.98 -1.18
CA GLY A 69 0.50 24.62 -0.02
C GLY A 69 -0.14 23.53 0.86
N LEU A 70 -1.47 23.57 1.00
CA LEU A 70 -2.24 22.55 1.71
C LEU A 70 -2.16 21.18 1.04
N MET A 71 -2.26 21.13 -0.30
CA MET A 71 -2.17 19.87 -1.04
C MET A 71 -0.75 19.28 -0.99
N LYS A 72 0.29 20.12 -1.00
CA LYS A 72 1.67 19.67 -0.77
C LYS A 72 1.85 19.04 0.60
N LEU A 73 1.34 19.70 1.66
CA LEU A 73 1.38 19.16 3.02
C LEU A 73 0.63 17.82 3.11
N PHE A 74 -0.57 17.75 2.53
CA PHE A 74 -1.36 16.52 2.53
C PHE A 74 -0.64 15.38 1.80
N ALA A 75 -0.03 15.67 0.65
CA ALA A 75 0.73 14.68 -0.12
C ALA A 75 1.98 14.19 0.64
N THR A 76 2.69 15.08 1.34
CA THR A 76 3.82 14.69 2.20
C THR A 76 3.38 13.82 3.38
N LEU A 77 2.29 14.18 4.06
CA LEU A 77 1.74 13.40 5.17
C LEU A 77 1.28 12.02 4.71
N HIS A 78 0.55 11.97 3.59
CA HIS A 78 0.17 10.71 2.97
C HIS A 78 1.40 9.86 2.65
N GLY A 79 2.35 10.37 1.86
CA GLY A 79 3.52 9.59 1.44
C GLY A 79 4.33 9.05 2.62
N THR A 80 4.48 9.85 3.69
CA THR A 80 5.14 9.43 4.94
C THR A 80 4.36 8.32 5.63
N PHE A 81 3.05 8.48 5.78
CA PHE A 81 2.18 7.49 6.40
C PHE A 81 2.15 6.18 5.60
N SER A 82 1.97 6.26 4.28
CA SER A 82 2.00 5.11 3.36
C SER A 82 3.31 4.34 3.47
N MET A 83 4.45 5.04 3.55
CA MET A 83 5.76 4.38 3.73
C MET A 83 5.85 3.62 5.06
N LEU A 84 5.39 4.20 6.16
CA LEU A 84 5.40 3.53 7.47
C LEU A 84 4.50 2.28 7.48
N VAL A 85 3.31 2.38 6.90
CA VAL A 85 2.38 1.25 6.79
C VAL A 85 2.93 0.18 5.84
N PHE A 86 3.60 0.56 4.77
CA PHE A 86 4.27 -0.38 3.86
C PHE A 86 5.43 -1.11 4.53
N ILE A 87 6.27 -0.43 5.31
CA ILE A 87 7.30 -1.07 6.13
C ILE A 87 6.67 -2.07 7.11
N TRP A 88 5.54 -1.71 7.72
CA TRP A 88 4.81 -2.62 8.59
C TRP A 88 4.30 -3.86 7.83
N LEU A 89 3.80 -3.72 6.60
CA LEU A 89 3.43 -4.86 5.75
C LEU A 89 4.62 -5.81 5.53
N ILE A 90 5.81 -5.27 5.25
CA ILE A 90 7.03 -6.07 5.07
C ILE A 90 7.38 -6.84 6.34
N ILE A 91 7.32 -6.19 7.50
CA ILE A 91 7.55 -6.83 8.81
C ILE A 91 6.55 -7.97 9.02
N LEU A 92 5.26 -7.70 8.82
CA LEU A 92 4.20 -8.70 8.95
C LEU A 92 4.39 -9.88 8.00
N PHE A 93 4.82 -9.61 6.77
CA PHE A 93 5.13 -10.64 5.78
C PHE A 93 6.22 -11.59 6.28
N PHE A 94 7.34 -11.09 6.79
CA PHE A 94 8.42 -11.94 7.30
C PHE A 94 8.03 -12.71 8.56
N LEU A 95 7.29 -12.08 9.48
CA LEU A 95 6.78 -12.74 10.69
C LEU A 95 5.79 -13.87 10.34
N ALA A 96 4.82 -13.60 9.47
CA ALA A 96 3.87 -14.59 9.00
C ALA A 96 4.56 -15.71 8.21
N SER A 97 5.55 -15.39 7.38
CA SER A 97 6.36 -16.37 6.65
C SER A 97 7.10 -17.32 7.58
N SER A 98 7.67 -16.78 8.65
CA SER A 98 8.45 -17.56 9.62
C SER A 98 7.52 -18.44 10.46
N SER A 99 6.40 -17.89 10.93
CA SER A 99 5.37 -18.61 11.68
C SER A 99 4.70 -19.72 10.86
N ALA A 100 4.43 -19.49 9.58
CA ALA A 100 3.82 -20.48 8.70
C ALA A 100 4.71 -21.72 8.47
N LYS A 101 6.05 -21.60 8.59
CA LYS A 101 6.96 -22.76 8.55
C LYS A 101 6.83 -23.68 9.77
N LEU A 102 6.25 -23.16 10.86
CA LEU A 102 5.96 -23.90 12.10
C LEU A 102 4.48 -24.30 12.19
N GLU A 103 3.74 -24.26 11.07
CA GLU A 103 2.30 -24.52 11.01
C GLU A 103 1.44 -23.60 11.90
N GLN A 104 2.00 -22.46 12.31
CA GLN A 104 1.31 -21.46 13.11
C GLN A 104 0.63 -20.40 12.23
N ASN A 105 -0.33 -19.69 12.82
CA ASN A 105 -1.11 -18.67 12.12
C ASN A 105 -0.89 -17.30 12.77
N PHE A 106 0.20 -16.66 12.38
CA PHE A 106 0.63 -15.38 12.97
C PHE A 106 -0.49 -14.34 13.06
N PHE A 107 -1.25 -14.12 11.98
CA PHE A 107 -2.31 -13.11 11.97
C PHE A 107 -3.47 -13.45 12.91
N ARG A 108 -3.79 -14.74 13.06
CA ARG A 108 -4.81 -15.20 14.00
C ARG A 108 -4.37 -15.06 15.45
N ASP A 109 -3.09 -15.24 15.73
CA ASP A 109 -2.53 -15.11 17.07
C ASP A 109 -2.37 -13.62 17.46
N HIS A 110 -2.19 -12.74 16.46
CA HIS A 110 -2.02 -11.29 16.63
C HIS A 110 -3.18 -10.49 16.01
N ARG A 111 -4.43 -10.80 16.35
CA ARG A 111 -5.63 -10.23 15.70
C ARG A 111 -5.69 -8.72 15.78
N LEU A 112 -5.41 -8.14 16.96
CA LEU A 112 -5.51 -6.70 17.16
C LEU A 112 -4.55 -5.95 16.23
N GLY A 113 -3.28 -6.36 16.20
CA GLY A 113 -2.27 -5.79 15.30
C GLY A 113 -2.62 -6.01 13.82
N THR A 114 -3.20 -7.16 13.48
CA THR A 114 -3.66 -7.46 12.12
C THR A 114 -4.79 -6.53 11.67
N TYR A 115 -5.82 -6.34 12.49
CA TYR A 115 -6.94 -5.46 12.15
C TYR A 115 -6.51 -4.00 12.12
N LEU A 116 -5.66 -3.58 13.06
CA LEU A 116 -5.10 -2.23 13.07
C LEU A 116 -4.32 -1.97 11.78
N PHE A 117 -3.45 -2.91 11.38
CA PHE A 117 -2.75 -2.83 10.10
C PHE A 117 -3.72 -2.72 8.91
N LEU A 118 -4.75 -3.57 8.82
CA LEU A 118 -5.69 -3.55 7.71
C LEU A 118 -6.42 -2.20 7.60
N VAL A 119 -6.86 -1.64 8.73
CA VAL A 119 -7.51 -0.32 8.77
C VAL A 119 -6.55 0.77 8.30
N LEU A 120 -5.32 0.80 8.83
CA LEU A 120 -4.33 1.80 8.46
C LEU A 120 -3.90 1.68 6.98
N TRP A 121 -3.76 0.46 6.47
CA TRP A 121 -3.55 0.20 5.04
C TRP A 121 -4.71 0.75 4.21
N GLY A 122 -5.96 0.49 4.62
CA GLY A 122 -7.14 1.01 3.94
C GLY A 122 -7.18 2.54 3.91
N ILE A 123 -6.86 3.20 5.03
CA ILE A 123 -6.75 4.67 5.11
C ILE A 123 -5.65 5.19 4.18
N SER A 124 -4.50 4.51 4.16
CA SER A 124 -3.37 4.85 3.29
C SER A 124 -3.82 4.87 1.83
N VAL A 125 -4.36 3.77 1.34
CA VAL A 125 -4.83 3.61 -0.05
C VAL A 125 -5.92 4.63 -0.38
N ALA A 126 -6.95 4.72 0.47
CA ALA A 126 -8.08 5.62 0.23
C ALA A 126 -7.64 7.09 0.14
N SER A 127 -6.69 7.51 0.98
CA SER A 127 -6.16 8.87 0.91
C SER A 127 -5.36 9.12 -0.38
N GLY A 128 -4.66 8.11 -0.91
CA GLY A 128 -3.99 8.18 -2.22
C GLY A 128 -4.98 8.34 -3.38
N GLU A 129 -6.03 7.52 -3.41
CA GLU A 129 -7.09 7.59 -4.41
C GLU A 129 -7.85 8.92 -4.36
N ILE A 130 -8.13 9.44 -3.15
CA ILE A 130 -8.74 10.76 -2.97
C ILE A 130 -7.85 11.85 -3.54
N MET A 131 -6.52 11.82 -3.29
CA MET A 131 -5.61 12.79 -3.88
C MET A 131 -5.60 12.71 -5.41
N PHE A 132 -5.56 11.49 -5.96
CA PHE A 132 -5.63 11.30 -7.40
C PHE A 132 -6.91 11.92 -7.98
N ALA A 133 -8.06 11.65 -7.37
CA ALA A 133 -9.34 12.24 -7.76
C ALA A 133 -9.32 13.77 -7.68
N LEU A 134 -8.88 14.35 -6.57
CA LEU A 134 -8.85 15.82 -6.39
C LEU A 134 -7.91 16.53 -7.36
N ILE A 135 -6.88 15.86 -7.87
CA ILE A 135 -5.92 16.44 -8.81
C ILE A 135 -6.41 16.33 -10.27
N TYR A 136 -7.10 15.24 -10.61
CA TYR A 136 -7.34 14.86 -12.00
C TYR A 136 -8.80 14.72 -12.44
N LEU A 137 -9.75 14.57 -11.50
CA LEU A 137 -11.19 14.48 -11.77
C LEU A 137 -11.89 15.79 -11.40
#